data_AF-A0A3D4D8M9-F1
#
_entry.id   AF-A0A3D4D8M9-F1
#
_cell.length_a   1.000
_cell.length_b   1.000
_cell.length_c   1.000
_cell.angle_alpha   90.00
_cell.angle_beta   90.00
_cell.angle_gamma   90.00
#
_symmetry.space_group_name_H-M   'P 1'
#
loop_
_entity.id
_entity.type
_entity.pdbx_description
1 polymer ?
#
loop_
_entity_poly.entity_id
_entity_poly.type
_entity_poly.pdbx_seq_one_letter_code
_entity_poly.pdbx_strand_id
1 'polypeptide(L)'
;MPLFENDIDFSIAVLCNPTIASQLHIIGDDTEHLIANAWNSQWDCVLLGALFNHNAMCNLQSDQPIEQIAKAEYIHITNYELRALLSDIYNISEEDELWLEKYYKTAYKLLEKDSFQTAVHTMASYRWHSVPRVQLAVIWSGIESLFNVNTEVSFRISLYIANFLGENEAQAQQIFKQVRKIYSSRSSAVHGNKTKDNLESAVEESANLLTRILRRCAELNKLPDVDNLAFRVDKQKQGIKCKILVP
;
A
#
# COMPACT_ATOMS: atom_id res chain seq x y z
N MET A 1 26.33 -15.47 -25.69
CA MET A 1 24.87 -15.34 -25.89
C MET A 1 24.57 -13.85 -25.89
N PRO A 2 23.62 -13.30 -26.68
CA PRO A 2 23.26 -11.90 -26.55
C PRO A 2 22.74 -11.64 -25.12
N LEU A 3 23.10 -10.49 -24.55
CA LEU A 3 22.72 -10.09 -23.18
C LEU A 3 21.19 -9.95 -23.00
N PHE A 4 20.49 -9.69 -24.11
CA PHE A 4 19.04 -9.56 -24.21
C PHE A 4 18.49 -10.54 -25.25
N GLU A 5 17.27 -11.03 -25.04
CA GLU A 5 16.67 -12.02 -25.94
C GLU A 5 16.18 -11.40 -27.26
N ASN A 6 15.78 -10.12 -27.22
CA ASN A 6 15.23 -9.40 -28.37
C ASN A 6 15.39 -7.86 -28.22
N ASP A 7 15.09 -7.11 -29.27
CA ASP A 7 15.22 -5.64 -29.30
C ASP A 7 14.27 -4.91 -28.33
N ILE A 8 13.12 -5.52 -27.99
CA ILE A 8 12.17 -4.97 -27.00
C ILE A 8 12.83 -4.99 -25.62
N ASP A 9 13.47 -6.10 -25.25
CA ASP A 9 14.16 -6.23 -23.96
C ASP A 9 15.26 -5.18 -23.81
N PHE A 10 16.10 -5.02 -24.84
CA PHE A 10 17.12 -3.97 -24.88
C PHE A 10 16.50 -2.58 -24.69
N SER A 11 15.39 -2.29 -25.39
CA SER A 11 14.70 -1.01 -25.31
C SER A 11 14.15 -0.73 -23.91
N ILE A 12 13.51 -1.73 -23.27
CA ILE A 12 12.98 -1.59 -21.91
C ILE A 12 14.13 -1.36 -20.92
N ALA A 13 15.23 -2.11 -21.02
CA ALA A 13 16.39 -1.91 -20.15
C ALA A 13 16.97 -0.50 -20.24
N VAL A 14 17.08 0.06 -21.45
CA VAL A 14 17.53 1.44 -21.67
C VAL A 14 16.55 2.45 -21.07
N LEU A 15 15.23 2.23 -21.23
CA LEU A 15 14.20 3.11 -20.68
C LEU A 15 14.12 3.07 -19.15
N CYS A 16 14.39 1.92 -18.53
CA CYS A 16 14.44 1.77 -17.08
C CYS A 16 15.59 2.56 -16.45
N ASN A 17 16.74 2.67 -17.14
CA ASN A 17 17.99 3.19 -16.59
C ASN A 17 17.86 4.50 -15.76
N PRO A 18 17.16 5.57 -16.22
CA PRO A 18 16.99 6.79 -15.42
C PRO A 18 16.14 6.61 -14.16
N THR A 19 15.34 5.55 -14.07
CA THR A 19 14.40 5.27 -12.97
C THR A 19 14.86 4.16 -12.02
N ILE A 20 16.01 3.52 -12.26
CA ILE A 20 16.58 2.55 -11.34
C ILE A 20 17.10 3.29 -10.12
N ALA A 21 16.32 3.25 -9.03
CA ALA A 21 16.67 3.91 -7.77
C ALA A 21 17.36 2.97 -6.77
N SER A 22 17.11 1.67 -6.88
CA SER A 22 17.63 0.66 -5.95
C SER A 22 17.72 -0.72 -6.60
N GLN A 23 18.41 -1.65 -5.93
CA GLN A 23 18.52 -3.04 -6.32
C GLN A 23 18.33 -3.96 -5.10
N LEU A 24 17.72 -5.13 -5.31
CA LEU A 24 17.59 -6.18 -4.32
C LEU A 24 18.62 -7.27 -4.62
N HIS A 25 19.51 -7.55 -3.67
CA HIS A 25 20.41 -8.69 -3.77
C HIS A 25 19.73 -9.92 -3.17
N ILE A 26 19.43 -10.89 -4.02
CA ILE A 26 18.66 -12.08 -3.66
C ILE A 26 19.60 -13.27 -3.70
N ILE A 27 19.65 -14.00 -2.60
CA ILE A 27 20.52 -15.17 -2.42
C ILE A 27 19.68 -16.39 -2.04
N GLY A 28 20.16 -17.59 -2.36
CA GLY A 28 19.57 -18.86 -1.96
C GLY A 28 20.66 -19.91 -1.84
N ASP A 29 20.46 -20.88 -0.94
CA ASP A 29 21.43 -21.95 -0.69
C ASP A 29 21.59 -22.89 -1.90
N ASP A 30 20.54 -22.98 -2.72
CA ASP A 30 20.50 -23.67 -4.00
C ASP A 30 19.56 -22.94 -4.98
N THR A 31 19.42 -23.48 -6.18
CA THR A 31 18.55 -22.93 -7.23
C THR A 31 17.07 -22.88 -6.83
N GLU A 32 16.57 -23.87 -6.10
CA GLU A 32 15.16 -23.92 -5.70
C GLU A 32 14.84 -22.82 -4.69
N HIS A 33 15.71 -22.65 -3.69
CA HIS A 33 15.59 -21.58 -2.70
C HIS A 33 15.77 -20.20 -3.34
N LEU A 34 16.71 -20.05 -4.29
CA LEU A 34 16.90 -18.78 -5.00
C LEU A 34 15.64 -18.38 -5.78
N ILE A 35 15.01 -19.31 -6.50
CA ILE A 35 13.77 -19.07 -7.24
C ILE A 35 12.65 -18.67 -6.27
N ALA A 36 12.48 -19.40 -5.17
CA ALA A 36 11.47 -19.08 -4.16
C ALA A 36 11.70 -17.68 -3.55
N ASN A 37 12.94 -17.34 -3.20
CA ASN A 37 13.30 -16.03 -2.66
C ASN A 37 13.06 -14.92 -3.69
N ALA A 38 13.39 -15.15 -4.96
CA ALA A 38 13.17 -14.18 -6.04
C ALA A 38 11.69 -13.95 -6.36
N TRP A 39 10.86 -14.99 -6.24
CA TRP A 39 9.41 -14.84 -6.33
C TRP A 39 8.86 -14.04 -5.15
N ASN A 40 9.28 -14.40 -3.93
CA ASN A 40 8.80 -13.76 -2.71
C ASN A 40 9.22 -12.29 -2.62
N SER A 41 10.38 -11.91 -3.16
CA SER A 41 10.82 -10.51 -3.16
C SER A 41 9.94 -9.57 -3.99
N GLN A 42 9.15 -10.10 -4.93
CA GLN A 42 8.17 -9.28 -5.65
C GLN A 42 7.08 -8.75 -4.71
N TRP A 43 6.75 -9.49 -3.66
CA TRP A 43 5.83 -9.01 -2.62
C TRP A 43 6.41 -7.86 -1.83
N ASP A 44 7.73 -7.79 -1.65
CA ASP A 44 8.36 -6.65 -1.01
C ASP A 44 8.13 -5.37 -1.83
N CYS A 45 8.30 -5.43 -3.15
CA CYS A 45 8.00 -4.29 -4.03
C CYS A 45 6.53 -3.86 -3.96
N VAL A 46 5.60 -4.82 -4.03
CA VAL A 46 4.15 -4.53 -3.95
C VAL A 46 3.79 -3.90 -2.59
N LEU A 47 4.32 -4.45 -1.50
CA LEU A 47 4.07 -3.95 -0.15
C LEU A 47 4.67 -2.56 0.06
N LEU A 48 5.93 -2.34 -0.32
CA LEU A 48 6.59 -1.04 -0.23
C LEU A 48 5.84 0.01 -1.03
N GLY A 49 5.42 -0.31 -2.26
CA GLY A 49 4.64 0.60 -3.09
C GLY A 49 3.32 1.01 -2.43
N ALA A 50 2.64 0.07 -1.77
CA ALA A 50 1.41 0.36 -1.02
C ALA A 50 1.67 1.22 0.24
N LEU A 51 2.73 0.93 0.99
CA LEU A 51 3.08 1.61 2.25
C LEU A 51 3.56 3.05 2.05
N PHE A 52 4.13 3.38 0.90
CA PHE A 52 4.61 4.73 0.58
C PHE A 52 3.76 5.46 -0.46
N ASN A 53 2.64 4.86 -0.89
CA ASN A 53 1.82 5.40 -1.95
C ASN A 53 2.65 5.74 -3.19
N HIS A 54 3.48 4.79 -3.63
CA HIS A 54 4.37 5.00 -4.77
C HIS A 54 4.52 3.75 -5.61
N ASN A 55 4.99 3.89 -6.84
CA ASN A 55 5.29 2.73 -7.65
C ASN A 55 6.63 2.11 -7.21
N ALA A 56 6.63 0.82 -6.88
CA ALA A 56 7.82 0.05 -6.63
C ALA A 56 7.69 -1.29 -7.38
N MET A 57 8.54 -1.50 -8.39
CA MET A 57 8.51 -2.71 -9.22
C MET A 57 9.94 -3.15 -9.58
N CYS A 58 10.16 -4.46 -9.62
CA CYS A 58 11.32 -5.03 -10.29
C CYS A 58 11.04 -5.07 -11.79
N ASN A 59 11.72 -4.24 -12.57
CA ASN A 59 11.61 -4.29 -14.04
C ASN A 59 12.70 -5.16 -14.66
N LEU A 60 13.82 -5.32 -13.97
CA LEU A 60 15.02 -6.00 -14.43
C LEU A 60 15.47 -7.05 -13.40
N GLN A 61 15.99 -8.16 -13.89
CA GLN A 61 16.73 -9.17 -13.11
C GLN A 61 18.06 -9.46 -13.80
N SER A 62 19.12 -9.65 -13.01
CA SER A 62 20.49 -9.80 -13.50
C SER A 62 21.29 -10.67 -12.52
N ASP A 63 22.29 -11.40 -13.01
CA ASP A 63 23.28 -12.10 -12.17
C ASP A 63 24.31 -11.16 -11.54
N GLN A 64 24.40 -9.93 -12.06
CA GLN A 64 25.31 -8.90 -11.56
C GLN A 64 24.56 -7.70 -11.02
N PRO A 65 25.13 -7.00 -10.02
CA PRO A 65 24.61 -5.70 -9.58
C PRO A 65 24.76 -4.64 -10.67
N ILE A 66 23.97 -3.57 -10.59
CA ILE A 66 23.89 -2.53 -11.63
C ILE A 66 25.24 -1.88 -11.93
N GLU A 67 26.10 -1.73 -10.93
CA GLU A 67 27.45 -1.16 -11.07
C GLU A 67 28.39 -2.04 -11.89
N GLN A 68 28.07 -3.33 -12.03
CA GLN A 68 28.84 -4.32 -12.78
C GLN A 68 28.04 -4.92 -13.94
N ILE A 69 26.96 -4.26 -14.37
CA ILE A 69 26.02 -4.78 -15.38
C ILE A 69 26.69 -5.12 -16.72
N ALA A 70 27.80 -4.46 -17.06
CA ALA A 70 28.60 -4.77 -18.26
C ALA A 70 29.25 -6.16 -18.23
N LYS A 71 29.34 -6.80 -17.06
CA LYS A 71 29.85 -8.16 -16.86
C LYS A 71 28.72 -9.20 -16.72
N ALA A 72 27.46 -8.76 -16.77
CA ALA A 72 26.33 -9.67 -16.61
C ALA A 72 26.31 -10.73 -17.71
N GLU A 73 26.05 -11.97 -17.32
CA GLU A 73 25.81 -13.06 -18.26
C GLU A 73 24.39 -12.98 -18.83
N TYR A 74 23.43 -12.48 -18.03
CA TYR A 74 22.04 -12.29 -18.46
C TYR A 74 21.40 -11.05 -17.83
N ILE A 75 20.48 -10.44 -18.58
CA ILE A 75 19.53 -9.46 -18.05
C ILE A 75 18.13 -9.83 -18.56
N HIS A 76 17.21 -10.06 -17.63
CA HIS A 76 15.82 -10.39 -17.95
C HIS A 76 14.89 -9.24 -17.61
N ILE A 77 13.95 -8.96 -18.52
CA ILE A 77 12.83 -8.07 -18.26
C ILE A 77 11.73 -8.87 -17.56
N THR A 78 11.27 -8.36 -16.42
CA THR A 78 10.23 -9.02 -15.62
C THR A 78 8.87 -8.33 -15.71
N ASN A 79 8.81 -7.14 -16.32
CA ASN A 79 7.61 -6.32 -16.43
C ASN A 79 7.40 -5.79 -17.85
N TYR A 80 6.80 -6.63 -18.71
CA TYR A 80 6.44 -6.26 -20.09
C TYR A 80 5.21 -5.36 -20.18
N GLU A 81 4.48 -5.20 -19.08
CA GLU A 81 3.35 -4.27 -18.99
C GLU A 81 3.82 -2.80 -18.86
N LEU A 82 5.14 -2.58 -18.76
CA LEU A 82 5.81 -1.28 -18.64
C LEU A 82 5.26 -0.43 -17.48
N ARG A 83 4.64 -1.08 -16.50
CA ARG A 83 4.10 -0.42 -15.32
C ARG A 83 5.24 0.21 -14.56
N ALA A 84 5.06 1.44 -14.12
CA ALA A 84 6.07 2.20 -13.39
C ALA A 84 7.36 2.56 -14.16
N LEU A 85 7.50 2.20 -15.45
CA LEU A 85 8.73 2.37 -16.24
C LEU A 85 9.26 3.82 -16.30
N LEU A 86 8.39 4.80 -16.05
CA LEU A 86 8.71 6.24 -16.07
C LEU A 86 8.11 6.98 -14.87
N SER A 87 7.91 6.27 -13.76
CA SER A 87 7.41 6.91 -12.54
C SER A 87 8.50 7.72 -11.87
N ASP A 88 8.08 8.78 -11.17
CA ASP A 88 8.97 9.54 -10.31
C ASP A 88 9.65 8.61 -9.29
N ILE A 89 10.85 8.96 -8.84
CA ILE A 89 11.56 8.21 -7.80
C ILE A 89 11.11 8.74 -6.45
N TYR A 90 10.69 7.84 -5.55
CA TYR A 90 10.49 8.18 -4.14
C TYR A 90 11.79 8.02 -3.39
N ASN A 91 12.30 9.10 -2.82
CA ASN A 91 13.47 9.07 -1.95
C ASN A 91 13.01 8.75 -0.53
N ILE A 92 13.47 7.62 0.00
CA ILE A 92 13.22 7.21 1.38
C ILE A 92 13.86 8.23 2.33
N SER A 93 13.07 8.75 3.27
CA SER A 93 13.55 9.67 4.31
C SER A 93 14.02 8.90 5.56
N GLU A 94 14.75 9.57 6.46
CA GLU A 94 15.13 8.98 7.76
C GLU A 94 13.91 8.52 8.59
N GLU A 95 12.79 9.24 8.52
CA GLU A 95 11.54 8.83 9.17
C GLU A 95 10.97 7.55 8.55
N ASP A 96 11.07 7.40 7.22
CA ASP A 96 10.62 6.20 6.51
C ASP A 96 11.48 5.00 6.87
N GLU A 97 12.81 5.15 6.97
CA GLU A 97 13.74 4.10 7.41
C GLU A 97 13.39 3.62 8.82
N LEU A 98 13.26 4.56 9.77
CA LEU A 98 12.89 4.24 11.16
C LEU A 98 11.53 3.54 11.24
N TRP A 99 10.58 3.93 10.39
CA TRP A 99 9.27 3.27 10.34
C TRP A 99 9.39 1.85 9.77
N LEU A 100 10.17 1.65 8.70
CA LEU A 100 10.39 0.34 8.09
C LEU A 100 11.07 -0.64 9.04
N GLU A 101 12.16 -0.23 9.68
CA GLU A 101 12.89 -1.07 10.65
C GLU A 101 11.95 -1.56 11.76
N LYS A 102 11.03 -0.71 12.20
CA LYS A 102 10.13 -1.01 13.30
C LYS A 102 8.91 -1.84 12.90
N TYR A 103 8.33 -1.59 11.73
CA TYR A 103 7.00 -2.10 11.39
C TYR A 103 6.91 -2.93 10.11
N TYR A 104 7.96 -2.98 9.28
CA TYR A 104 7.91 -3.70 8.00
C TYR A 104 7.58 -5.19 8.18
N LYS A 105 8.28 -5.87 9.09
CA LYS A 105 8.03 -7.30 9.39
C LYS A 105 6.58 -7.56 9.80
N THR A 106 5.99 -6.61 10.53
CA THR A 106 4.60 -6.67 10.95
C THR A 106 3.65 -6.49 9.77
N ALA A 107 3.90 -5.49 8.91
CA ALA A 107 3.15 -5.29 7.68
C ALA A 107 3.21 -6.52 6.76
N TYR A 108 4.40 -7.10 6.59
CA TYR A 108 4.61 -8.28 5.78
C TYR A 108 3.81 -9.47 6.30
N LYS A 109 3.83 -9.73 7.62
CA LYS A 109 3.02 -10.79 8.23
C LYS A 109 1.51 -10.60 8.00
N LEU A 110 1.03 -9.36 7.95
CA LEU A 110 -0.38 -9.09 7.68
C LEU A 110 -0.81 -9.47 6.25
N LEU A 111 0.12 -9.67 5.30
CA LEU A 111 -0.19 -10.19 3.96
C LEU A 111 -0.83 -11.59 4.00
N GLU A 112 -0.66 -12.36 5.09
CA GLU A 112 -1.37 -13.63 5.32
C GLU A 112 -2.89 -13.45 5.50
N LYS A 113 -3.37 -12.20 5.62
CA LYS A 113 -4.80 -11.88 5.75
C LYS A 113 -5.33 -11.33 4.43
N ASP A 114 -6.30 -12.03 3.84
CA ASP A 114 -6.88 -11.71 2.52
C ASP A 114 -7.30 -10.25 2.38
N SER A 115 -7.92 -9.65 3.41
CA SER A 115 -8.35 -8.25 3.37
C SER A 115 -7.18 -7.26 3.34
N PHE A 116 -6.09 -7.55 4.06
CA PHE A 116 -4.88 -6.73 4.01
C PHE A 116 -4.14 -6.90 2.69
N GLN A 117 -4.02 -8.14 2.21
CA GLN A 117 -3.44 -8.42 0.90
C GLN A 117 -4.21 -7.71 -0.22
N THR A 118 -5.55 -7.74 -0.17
CA THR A 118 -6.42 -7.01 -1.11
C THR A 118 -6.17 -5.50 -1.03
N ALA A 119 -6.12 -4.94 0.17
CA ALA A 119 -5.83 -3.52 0.38
C ALA A 119 -4.44 -3.13 -0.15
N VAL A 120 -3.42 -3.95 0.05
CA VAL A 120 -2.07 -3.74 -0.48
C VAL A 120 -2.06 -3.80 -2.01
N HIS A 121 -2.69 -4.80 -2.62
CA HIS A 121 -2.75 -4.92 -4.08
C HIS A 121 -3.45 -3.72 -4.73
N THR A 122 -4.63 -3.37 -4.24
CA THR A 122 -5.40 -2.24 -4.77
C THR A 122 -4.61 -0.93 -4.67
N MET A 123 -3.88 -0.73 -3.56
CA MET A 123 -3.03 0.42 -3.35
C MET A 123 -1.81 0.44 -4.29
N ALA A 124 -1.19 -0.71 -4.54
CA ALA A 124 -0.04 -0.83 -5.43
C ALA A 124 -0.45 -0.71 -6.92
N SER A 125 -1.68 -1.07 -7.29
CA SER A 125 -2.09 -1.21 -8.68
C SER A 125 -3.01 -0.10 -9.21
N TYR A 126 -3.61 0.75 -8.36
CA TYR A 126 -4.61 1.70 -8.85
C TYR A 126 -4.06 2.63 -9.95
N ARG A 127 -2.77 2.99 -9.88
CA ARG A 127 -2.08 3.85 -10.84
C ARG A 127 -1.99 3.26 -12.25
N TRP A 128 -2.20 1.95 -12.40
CA TRP A 128 -2.20 1.29 -13.70
C TRP A 128 -3.47 1.59 -14.51
N HIS A 129 -4.47 2.19 -13.87
CA HIS A 129 -5.66 2.70 -14.54
C HIS A 129 -5.50 4.18 -14.86
N SER A 130 -5.85 4.58 -16.08
CA SER A 130 -5.81 5.98 -16.54
C SER A 130 -7.09 6.77 -16.25
N VAL A 131 -8.14 6.11 -15.74
CA VAL A 131 -9.46 6.72 -15.51
C VAL A 131 -9.69 6.92 -14.01
N PRO A 132 -9.82 8.17 -13.51
CA PRO A 132 -9.93 8.44 -12.07
C PRO A 132 -11.10 7.74 -11.38
N ARG A 133 -12.23 7.57 -12.08
CA ARG A 133 -13.39 6.84 -11.55
C ARG A 133 -13.07 5.36 -11.27
N VAL A 134 -12.23 4.75 -12.10
CA VAL A 134 -11.77 3.35 -11.94
C VAL A 134 -10.75 3.28 -10.81
N GLN A 135 -9.81 4.23 -10.75
CA GLN A 135 -8.85 4.34 -9.65
C GLN A 135 -9.56 4.44 -8.29
N LEU A 136 -10.57 5.31 -8.18
CA LEU A 136 -11.41 5.43 -6.99
C LEU A 136 -12.12 4.12 -6.64
N ALA A 137 -12.63 3.39 -7.62
CA ALA A 137 -13.28 2.10 -7.38
C ALA A 137 -12.28 1.07 -6.82
N VAL A 138 -11.07 1.01 -7.36
CA VAL A 138 -9.99 0.11 -6.92
C VAL A 138 -9.52 0.47 -5.50
N ILE A 139 -9.21 1.73 -5.22
CA ILE A 139 -8.75 2.14 -3.89
C ILE A 139 -9.82 1.83 -2.84
N TRP A 140 -11.08 2.15 -3.14
CA TRP A 140 -12.16 1.95 -2.17
C TRP A 140 -12.55 0.50 -1.98
N SER A 141 -12.32 -0.41 -2.94
CA SER A 141 -12.47 -1.84 -2.66
C SER A 141 -11.44 -2.33 -1.64
N GLY A 142 -10.21 -1.81 -1.69
CA GLY A 142 -9.18 -2.03 -0.68
C GLY A 142 -9.61 -1.52 0.70
N ILE A 143 -10.05 -0.27 0.79
CA ILE A 143 -10.55 0.31 2.06
C ILE A 143 -11.72 -0.50 2.61
N GLU A 144 -12.75 -0.77 1.80
CA GLU A 144 -13.96 -1.46 2.26
C GLU A 144 -13.64 -2.90 2.72
N SER A 145 -12.69 -3.59 2.08
CA SER A 145 -12.26 -4.94 2.48
C SER A 145 -11.68 -5.00 3.90
N LEU A 146 -11.03 -3.94 4.38
CA LEU A 146 -10.44 -3.88 5.72
C LEU A 146 -11.48 -3.70 6.83
N PHE A 147 -12.65 -3.14 6.51
CA PHE A 147 -13.69 -2.78 7.49
C PHE A 147 -14.99 -3.57 7.31
N ASN A 148 -15.09 -4.44 6.31
CA ASN A 148 -16.22 -5.36 6.10
C ASN A 148 -17.61 -4.72 6.30
N VAL A 149 -17.84 -3.55 5.69
CA VAL A 149 -19.06 -2.77 5.89
C VAL A 149 -20.09 -3.07 4.80
N ASN A 150 -21.25 -3.62 5.19
CA ASN A 150 -22.29 -4.06 4.25
C ASN A 150 -23.58 -3.23 4.29
N THR A 151 -23.74 -2.34 5.29
CA THR A 151 -24.91 -1.47 5.45
C THR A 151 -24.47 -0.09 5.90
N GLU A 152 -25.27 0.94 5.59
CA GLU A 152 -24.98 2.35 5.98
C GLU A 152 -23.54 2.77 5.66
N VAL A 153 -23.03 2.30 4.51
CA VAL A 153 -21.59 2.24 4.21
C VAL A 153 -20.89 3.56 4.50
N SER A 154 -21.44 4.68 4.00
CA SER A 154 -20.86 6.01 4.21
C SER A 154 -20.67 6.36 5.69
N PHE A 155 -21.66 6.09 6.54
CA PHE A 155 -21.58 6.44 7.96
C PHE A 155 -20.62 5.52 8.69
N ARG A 156 -20.79 4.20 8.55
CA ARG A 156 -19.99 3.20 9.25
C ARG A 156 -18.53 3.23 8.86
N ILE A 157 -18.22 3.33 7.56
CA ILE A 157 -16.83 3.40 7.09
C ILE A 157 -16.15 4.66 7.66
N SER A 158 -16.85 5.80 7.67
CA SER A 158 -16.34 7.05 8.22
C SER A 158 -16.09 6.94 9.73
N LEU A 159 -17.02 6.32 10.46
CA LEU A 159 -16.91 6.10 11.91
C LEU A 159 -15.75 5.18 12.26
N TYR A 160 -15.66 4.03 11.59
CA TYR A 160 -14.63 3.02 11.89
C TYR A 160 -13.23 3.54 11.55
N ILE A 161 -13.04 4.18 10.40
CA ILE A 161 -11.76 4.78 10.03
C ILE A 161 -11.38 5.88 11.03
N ALA A 162 -12.33 6.74 11.42
CA ALA A 162 -12.09 7.79 12.39
C ALA A 162 -11.63 7.25 13.74
N ASN A 163 -12.27 6.18 14.24
CA ASN A 163 -11.89 5.55 15.50
C ASN A 163 -10.60 4.73 15.40
N PHE A 164 -10.27 4.21 14.21
CA PHE A 164 -9.05 3.44 13.97
C PHE A 164 -7.81 4.33 13.88
N LEU A 165 -7.92 5.46 13.16
CA LEU A 165 -6.81 6.40 12.95
C LEU A 165 -6.71 7.47 14.04
N GLY A 166 -7.82 7.84 14.69
CA GLY A 166 -7.84 8.91 15.68
C GLY A 166 -7.25 8.49 17.03
N GLU A 167 -6.37 9.33 17.58
CA GLU A 167 -5.76 9.18 18.90
C GLU A 167 -6.65 9.75 20.01
N ASN A 168 -7.37 10.84 19.75
CA ASN A 168 -8.32 11.48 20.67
C ASN A 168 -9.65 11.89 19.99
N GLU A 169 -10.66 12.27 20.78
CA GLU A 169 -12.03 12.60 20.31
C GLU A 169 -12.05 13.66 19.22
N ALA A 170 -11.36 14.77 19.44
CA ALA A 170 -11.29 15.87 18.49
C ALA A 170 -10.70 15.42 17.14
N GLN A 171 -9.61 14.64 17.16
CA GLN A 171 -8.98 14.14 15.94
C GLN A 171 -9.88 13.15 15.19
N ALA A 172 -10.56 12.23 15.89
CA ALA A 172 -11.49 11.33 15.21
C ALA A 172 -12.68 12.09 14.62
N GLN A 173 -13.19 13.11 15.29
CA GLN A 173 -14.27 13.93 14.73
C GLN A 173 -13.85 14.64 13.44
N GLN A 174 -12.59 15.11 13.37
CA GLN A 174 -12.02 15.69 12.15
C GLN A 174 -11.88 14.63 11.04
N ILE A 175 -11.30 13.47 11.36
CA ILE A 175 -11.14 12.36 10.42
C ILE A 175 -12.50 11.88 9.90
N PHE A 176 -13.51 11.78 10.76
CA PHE A 176 -14.87 11.39 10.36
C PHE A 176 -15.44 12.34 9.30
N LYS A 177 -15.33 13.65 9.53
CA LYS A 177 -15.78 14.66 8.57
C LYS A 177 -15.01 14.56 7.25
N GLN A 178 -13.70 14.36 7.32
CA GLN A 178 -12.84 14.20 6.15
C GLN A 178 -13.23 12.96 5.34
N VAL A 179 -13.28 11.78 5.97
CA VAL A 179 -13.59 10.51 5.31
C VAL A 179 -14.99 10.55 4.68
N ARG A 180 -15.96 11.16 5.37
CA ARG A 180 -17.32 11.31 4.83
C ARG A 180 -17.35 12.15 3.55
N LYS A 181 -16.52 13.21 3.48
CA LYS A 181 -16.35 14.01 2.27
C LYS A 181 -15.73 13.19 1.15
N ILE A 182 -14.60 12.50 1.40
CA ILE A 182 -13.91 11.66 0.41
C ILE A 182 -14.84 10.57 -0.13
N TYR A 183 -15.59 9.88 0.76
CA TYR A 183 -16.56 8.86 0.36
C TYR A 183 -17.68 9.44 -0.53
N SER A 184 -18.17 10.65 -0.22
CA SER A 184 -19.21 11.31 -1.01
C SER A 184 -18.72 11.61 -2.43
N SER A 185 -17.46 12.06 -2.57
CA SER A 185 -16.81 12.25 -3.86
C SER A 185 -16.68 10.94 -4.64
N ARG A 186 -16.20 9.87 -3.99
CA ARG A 186 -16.12 8.53 -4.62
C ARG A 186 -17.50 8.04 -5.06
N SER A 187 -18.49 8.09 -4.19
CA SER A 187 -19.85 7.62 -4.48
C SER A 187 -20.44 8.34 -5.70
N SER A 188 -20.32 9.67 -5.76
CA SER A 188 -20.74 10.44 -6.94
C SER A 188 -19.96 10.06 -8.20
N ALA A 189 -18.65 9.85 -8.08
CA ALA A 189 -17.78 9.50 -9.20
C ALA A 189 -18.09 8.11 -9.79
N VAL A 190 -18.32 7.09 -8.98
CA VAL A 190 -18.55 5.73 -9.51
C VAL A 190 -19.96 5.53 -10.05
N HIS A 191 -20.93 6.34 -9.62
CA HIS A 191 -22.32 6.29 -10.10
C HIS A 191 -22.60 7.21 -11.31
N GLY A 192 -21.57 7.76 -11.94
CA GLY A 192 -21.72 8.54 -13.18
C GLY A 192 -22.32 9.94 -13.01
N ASN A 193 -22.46 10.44 -11.78
CA ASN A 193 -22.96 11.78 -11.55
C ASN A 193 -21.96 12.83 -12.11
N LYS A 194 -22.50 13.99 -12.54
CA LYS A 194 -21.70 15.17 -12.87
C LYS A 194 -21.04 15.67 -11.59
N THR A 195 -19.80 15.25 -11.35
CA THR A 195 -18.98 15.71 -10.23
C THR A 195 -18.52 17.14 -10.52
N LYS A 196 -18.79 18.06 -9.58
CA LYS A 196 -18.15 19.39 -9.55
C LYS A 196 -16.72 19.33 -9.00
N ASP A 197 -16.40 18.23 -8.32
CA ASP A 197 -15.12 18.03 -7.64
C ASP A 197 -14.03 17.55 -8.60
N ASN A 198 -12.79 17.99 -8.33
CA ASN A 198 -11.60 17.51 -9.01
C ASN A 198 -11.39 16.02 -8.67
N LEU A 199 -11.62 15.13 -9.64
CA LEU A 199 -11.51 13.69 -9.44
C LEU A 199 -10.09 13.24 -9.11
N GLU A 200 -9.06 13.94 -9.60
CA GLU A 200 -7.67 13.59 -9.28
C GLU A 200 -7.35 13.86 -7.81
N SER A 201 -7.85 14.98 -7.29
CA SER A 201 -7.75 15.27 -5.86
C SER A 201 -8.49 14.22 -5.03
N ALA A 202 -9.64 13.73 -5.48
CA ALA A 202 -10.36 12.66 -4.80
C ALA A 202 -9.58 11.33 -4.81
N VAL A 203 -8.89 11.01 -5.91
CA VAL A 203 -8.00 9.84 -6.02
C VAL A 203 -6.86 9.97 -5.02
N GLU A 204 -6.17 11.12 -5.02
CA GLU A 204 -5.04 11.38 -4.12
C GLU A 204 -5.47 11.32 -2.65
N GLU A 205 -6.57 11.97 -2.28
CA GLU A 205 -7.13 11.92 -0.92
C GLU A 205 -7.49 10.48 -0.50
N SER A 206 -8.04 9.68 -1.42
CA SER A 206 -8.39 8.28 -1.16
C SER A 206 -7.16 7.39 -1.02
N ALA A 207 -6.16 7.57 -1.88
CA ALA A 207 -4.90 6.83 -1.84
C ALA A 207 -4.15 7.12 -0.53
N ASN A 208 -4.02 8.39 -0.16
CA ASN A 208 -3.40 8.81 1.10
C ASN A 208 -4.15 8.26 2.32
N LEU A 209 -5.49 8.17 2.26
CA LEU A 209 -6.29 7.56 3.30
C LEU A 209 -5.97 6.06 3.45
N LEU A 210 -5.92 5.31 2.35
CA LEU A 210 -5.62 3.88 2.36
C LEU A 210 -4.19 3.62 2.87
N THR A 211 -3.19 4.38 2.43
CA THR A 211 -1.82 4.28 2.95
C THR A 211 -1.74 4.50 4.46
N ARG A 212 -2.44 5.52 4.98
CA ARG A 212 -2.52 5.76 6.43
C ARG A 212 -3.14 4.59 7.18
N ILE A 213 -4.17 3.96 6.63
CA ILE A 213 -4.82 2.77 7.22
C ILE A 213 -3.84 1.58 7.21
N LEU A 214 -3.16 1.32 6.09
CA LEU A 214 -2.19 0.23 5.96
C LEU A 214 -1.03 0.39 6.96
N ARG A 215 -0.43 1.59 7.03
CA ARG A 215 0.63 1.90 8.01
C ARG A 215 0.12 1.72 9.44
N ARG A 216 -1.10 2.16 9.74
CA ARG A 216 -1.70 1.97 11.07
C ARG A 216 -1.92 0.50 11.42
N CYS A 217 -2.31 -0.34 10.45
CA CYS A 217 -2.42 -1.78 10.68
C CYS A 217 -1.07 -2.40 11.05
N ALA A 218 0.00 -2.01 10.34
CA ALA A 218 1.36 -2.45 10.64
C ALA A 218 1.83 -1.98 12.02
N GLU A 219 1.58 -0.72 12.39
CA GLU A 219 1.92 -0.18 13.71
C GLU A 219 1.23 -0.92 14.86
N LEU A 220 -0.01 -1.35 14.65
CA LEU A 220 -0.82 -2.03 15.66
C LEU A 220 -0.68 -3.57 15.60
N ASN A 221 0.00 -4.11 14.60
CA ASN A 221 0.06 -5.55 14.30
C ASN A 221 -1.34 -6.20 14.22
N LYS A 222 -2.31 -5.50 13.64
CA LYS A 222 -3.68 -6.01 13.50
C LYS A 222 -4.48 -5.24 12.46
N LEU A 223 -5.53 -5.89 11.97
CA LEU A 223 -6.55 -5.26 11.15
C LEU A 223 -7.56 -4.49 11.99
N PRO A 224 -8.38 -3.61 11.37
CA PRO A 224 -9.49 -2.97 12.05
C PRO A 224 -10.47 -4.00 12.62
N ASP A 225 -10.77 -3.86 13.91
CA ASP A 225 -11.76 -4.67 14.60
C ASP A 225 -13.07 -3.88 14.69
N VAL A 226 -13.98 -4.15 13.75
CA VAL A 226 -15.20 -3.35 13.54
C VAL A 226 -16.14 -3.37 14.73
N ASP A 227 -16.16 -4.47 15.50
CA ASP A 227 -17.00 -4.61 16.69
C ASP A 227 -16.53 -3.66 17.79
N ASN A 228 -15.21 -3.57 17.96
CA ASN A 228 -14.58 -2.66 18.91
C ASN A 228 -14.47 -1.20 18.41
N LEU A 229 -14.61 -0.96 17.10
CA LEU A 229 -14.58 0.39 16.51
C LEU A 229 -15.94 1.08 16.48
N ALA A 230 -17.04 0.35 16.72
CA ALA A 230 -18.36 0.94 16.85
C ALA A 230 -18.48 1.85 18.10
N PHE A 231 -17.71 1.56 19.14
CA PHE A 231 -17.70 2.30 20.40
C PHE A 231 -16.27 2.73 20.71
N ARG A 232 -16.02 4.04 20.74
CA ARG A 232 -14.70 4.50 21.13
C ARG A 232 -14.50 4.32 22.63
N VAL A 233 -13.71 3.32 23.00
CA VAL A 233 -13.24 3.16 24.38
C VAL A 233 -12.04 4.08 24.56
N ASP A 234 -12.16 5.10 25.40
CA ASP A 234 -11.03 5.97 25.77
C ASP A 234 -9.88 5.12 26.30
N LYS A 235 -8.80 4.98 25.52
CA LYS A 235 -7.60 4.23 25.91
C LYS A 235 -6.94 4.77 27.18
N GLN A 236 -7.29 5.99 27.61
CA GLN A 236 -6.82 6.59 28.86
C GLN A 236 -7.46 6.01 30.13
N LYS A 237 -8.58 5.29 30.05
CA LYS A 237 -9.29 4.78 31.25
C LYS A 237 -8.91 3.37 31.71
N GLN A 238 -7.97 2.69 31.05
CA GLN A 238 -7.50 1.37 31.49
C GLN A 238 -6.51 1.38 32.67
N GLY A 239 -6.25 2.56 33.29
CA GLY A 239 -5.30 2.72 34.39
C GLY A 239 -5.83 2.61 35.82
N ILE A 240 -7.15 2.52 36.06
CA ILE A 240 -7.69 2.51 37.44
C ILE A 240 -8.48 1.23 37.70
N LYS A 241 -7.78 0.18 38.16
CA LYS A 241 -8.41 -0.93 38.87
C LYS A 241 -8.93 -0.40 40.21
N CYS A 242 -10.22 -0.10 40.28
CA CYS A 242 -10.91 0.13 41.54
C CYS A 242 -10.94 -1.20 42.31
N LYS A 243 -10.06 -1.36 43.31
CA LYS A 243 -10.21 -2.40 44.33
C LYS A 243 -11.38 -2.00 45.22
N ILE A 244 -12.56 -2.54 44.92
CA ILE A 244 -13.64 -2.59 45.90
C ILE A 244 -13.33 -3.80 46.79
N LEU A 245 -12.70 -3.52 47.93
CA LEU A 245 -12.74 -4.43 49.08
C LEU A 245 -14.08 -4.20 49.76
N VAL A 246 -14.97 -5.19 49.66
CA VAL A 246 -16.16 -5.28 50.51
C VAL A 246 -15.76 -6.12 51.74
N PRO A 247 -16.19 -5.75 52.96
CA PRO A 247 -15.72 -6.31 54.24
C PRO A 247 -15.79 -7.82 54.37
#